data_AF-A0A0W0GEI2-F1
#
_entry.id   AF-A0A0W0GEI2-F1
#
_cell.length_a   1.000
_cell.length_b   1.000
_cell.length_c   1.000
_cell.angle_alpha   90.00
_cell.angle_beta   90.00
_cell.angle_gamma   90.00
#
_symmetry.space_group_name_H-M   'P 1'
#
loop_
_entity.id
_entity.type
_entity.pdbx_description
1 polymer ?
#
loop_
_entity_poly.entity_id
_entity_poly.type
_entity_poly.pdbx_seq_one_letter_code
_entity_poly.pdbx_strand_id
1 'polypeptide(L)'
;MTTPSGSTDVKPDVKKEENSNQQWAVQIATSVVEAIDEKKEDLSKGPAPEPYEGDHKDMRRFLFDLELYFRMNPSRANTDEKKKMILLLFLKGKTADWKTTEQERLFPEDDDPEEKKKAAKETWSTFKNRFRKHWQPVDVAGDAQMRICDLQMKERADDYVNQFRLLASQTGYDDVALITFFKEGLVPSLQDKIMLRPEGPPETIDKWYRVAI
;
A
#
# COMPACT_ATOMS: atom_id res chain seq x y z
N MET A 1 -27.44 -0.23 69.17
CA MET A 1 -27.97 0.53 68.04
C MET A 1 -27.17 0.16 66.80
N THR A 2 -27.88 -0.09 65.71
CA THR A 2 -27.46 -0.60 64.41
C THR A 2 -26.79 0.48 63.53
N THR A 3 -25.88 0.02 62.67
CA THR A 3 -25.24 0.65 61.50
C THR A 3 -26.26 1.23 60.48
N PRO A 4 -25.91 2.07 59.46
CA PRO A 4 -24.72 1.88 58.60
C PRO A 4 -23.99 3.09 57.99
N SER A 5 -22.76 2.76 57.59
CA SER A 5 -21.87 3.50 56.69
C SER A 5 -22.38 3.41 55.25
N GLY A 6 -22.56 4.55 54.59
CA GLY A 6 -22.94 4.65 53.19
C GLY A 6 -21.73 5.04 52.34
N SER A 7 -21.22 4.08 51.57
CA SER A 7 -20.31 4.31 50.45
C SER A 7 -21.04 5.07 49.34
N THR A 8 -20.42 6.13 48.80
CA THR A 8 -20.84 6.71 47.52
C THR A 8 -19.72 6.49 46.51
N ASP A 9 -19.80 5.36 45.82
CA ASP A 9 -19.14 5.14 44.53
C ASP A 9 -19.83 6.04 43.49
N VAL A 10 -19.16 7.10 43.05
CA VAL A 10 -19.54 7.84 41.84
C VAL A 10 -18.62 7.37 40.72
N LYS A 11 -19.15 6.51 39.85
CA LYS A 11 -18.51 6.06 38.62
C LYS A 11 -18.78 7.11 37.52
N PRO A 12 -17.77 7.68 36.84
CA PRO A 12 -18.03 8.59 35.73
C PRO A 12 -18.49 7.82 34.49
N ASP A 13 -19.41 8.43 33.75
CA ASP A 13 -20.09 7.92 32.57
C ASP A 13 -19.20 8.00 31.31
N VAL A 14 -18.06 7.29 31.34
CA VAL A 14 -17.01 7.29 30.29
C VAL A 14 -17.53 6.83 28.91
N LYS A 15 -18.64 6.09 28.86
CA LYS A 15 -19.12 5.47 27.62
C LYS A 15 -19.87 6.42 26.67
N LYS A 16 -20.35 7.55 27.17
CA LYS A 16 -21.19 8.47 26.39
C LYS A 16 -20.36 9.51 25.62
N GLU A 17 -19.26 9.96 26.19
CA GLU A 17 -18.33 10.90 25.55
C GLU A 17 -17.46 10.22 24.48
N GLU A 18 -16.95 9.00 24.70
CA GLU A 18 -16.20 8.25 23.68
C GLU A 18 -17.00 8.00 22.40
N ASN A 19 -18.30 7.66 22.54
CA ASN A 19 -19.18 7.43 21.41
C ASN A 19 -19.55 8.73 20.67
N SER A 20 -19.76 9.82 21.41
CA SER A 20 -19.94 11.17 20.83
C SER A 20 -18.67 11.65 20.12
N ASN A 21 -17.49 11.27 20.64
CA ASN A 21 -16.22 11.70 20.10
C ASN A 21 -15.80 10.96 18.83
N GLN A 22 -16.08 9.66 18.76
CA GLN A 22 -15.96 8.91 17.52
C GLN A 22 -16.97 9.39 16.46
N GLN A 23 -18.18 9.79 16.90
CA GLN A 23 -19.20 10.33 16.00
C GLN A 23 -18.81 11.69 15.39
N TRP A 24 -18.14 12.60 16.12
CA TRP A 24 -17.71 13.88 15.53
C TRP A 24 -16.61 13.69 14.47
N ALA A 25 -15.66 12.78 14.69
CA ALA A 25 -14.62 12.48 13.71
C ALA A 25 -15.19 11.84 12.44
N VAL A 26 -16.18 10.93 12.60
CA VAL A 26 -16.94 10.36 11.48
C VAL A 26 -17.76 11.45 10.77
N GLN A 27 -18.37 12.39 11.49
CA GLN A 27 -19.11 13.50 10.88
C GLN A 27 -18.20 14.44 10.08
N ILE A 28 -16.99 14.75 10.57
CA ILE A 28 -16.02 15.55 9.80
C ILE A 28 -15.55 14.77 8.58
N ALA A 29 -15.23 13.48 8.72
CA ALA A 29 -14.82 12.65 7.60
C ALA A 29 -15.94 12.54 6.54
N THR A 30 -17.18 12.33 6.96
CA THR A 30 -18.36 12.29 6.08
C THR A 30 -18.62 13.65 5.43
N SER A 31 -18.52 14.75 6.18
CA SER A 31 -18.67 16.11 5.61
C SER A 31 -17.57 16.44 4.60
N VAL A 32 -16.34 15.96 4.82
CA VAL A 32 -15.25 16.09 3.85
C VAL A 32 -15.51 15.24 2.61
N VAL A 33 -16.03 14.02 2.77
CA VAL A 33 -16.43 13.14 1.66
C VAL A 33 -17.61 13.72 0.87
N GLU A 34 -18.63 14.25 1.54
CA GLU A 34 -19.78 14.91 0.93
C GLU A 34 -19.37 16.21 0.21
N ALA A 35 -18.47 17.01 0.78
CA ALA A 35 -17.90 18.17 0.08
C ALA A 35 -17.02 17.79 -1.13
N ILE A 36 -16.50 16.55 -1.16
CA ILE A 36 -15.81 15.98 -2.32
C ILE A 36 -16.82 15.50 -3.37
N ASP A 37 -17.94 14.91 -2.92
CA ASP A 37 -19.00 14.34 -3.76
C ASP A 37 -19.98 15.37 -4.34
N GLU A 38 -20.29 16.46 -3.64
CA GLU A 38 -21.11 17.58 -4.15
C GLU A 38 -20.42 18.33 -5.29
N LYS A 39 -19.11 18.13 -5.48
CA LYS A 39 -18.34 18.59 -6.65
C LYS A 39 -18.19 17.51 -7.74
N LYS A 40 -19.18 16.63 -7.90
CA LYS A 40 -19.26 15.62 -8.97
C LYS A 40 -19.61 16.15 -10.38
N GLU A 41 -19.92 17.43 -10.53
CA GLU A 41 -20.13 18.08 -11.84
C GLU A 41 -18.93 18.94 -12.26
N ASP A 42 -17.71 18.38 -12.20
CA ASP A 42 -16.61 18.90 -13.02
C ASP A 42 -15.62 17.79 -13.35
N LEU A 43 -15.71 17.31 -14.60
CA LEU A 43 -14.85 16.30 -15.23
C LEU A 43 -13.39 16.78 -15.40
N SER A 44 -12.97 17.85 -14.71
CA SER A 44 -11.59 18.35 -14.68
C SER A 44 -10.63 17.53 -13.79
N LYS A 45 -11.11 16.46 -13.13
CA LYS A 45 -10.34 15.72 -12.12
C LYS A 45 -10.14 14.29 -12.58
N GLY A 46 -8.88 13.89 -12.77
CA GLY A 46 -8.51 12.51 -13.09
C GLY A 46 -9.00 11.49 -12.06
N PRO A 47 -8.93 10.18 -12.39
CA PRO A 47 -9.47 9.13 -11.54
C PRO A 47 -8.84 9.16 -10.14
N ALA A 48 -9.67 9.01 -9.11
CA ALA A 48 -9.21 8.89 -7.73
C ALA A 48 -8.45 7.55 -7.53
N PRO A 49 -7.41 7.51 -6.68
CA PRO A 49 -6.74 6.27 -6.31
C PRO A 49 -7.70 5.20 -5.78
N GLU A 50 -7.41 3.94 -6.07
CA GLU A 50 -8.10 2.83 -5.42
C GLU A 50 -7.76 2.80 -3.91
N PRO A 51 -8.74 2.50 -3.03
CA PRO A 51 -8.45 2.32 -1.61
C PRO A 51 -7.43 1.21 -1.35
N TYR A 52 -6.57 1.41 -0.37
CA TYR A 52 -5.55 0.44 0.06
C TYR A 52 -6.02 -0.32 1.30
N GLU A 53 -6.19 -1.63 1.14
CA GLU A 53 -6.71 -2.54 2.17
C GLU A 53 -5.61 -3.14 3.10
N GLY A 54 -4.34 -2.74 2.91
CA GLY A 54 -3.23 -3.18 3.73
C GLY A 54 -2.49 -4.42 3.23
N ASP A 55 -2.64 -4.80 1.95
CA ASP A 55 -1.84 -5.88 1.36
C ASP A 55 -0.46 -5.38 0.90
N HIS A 56 0.60 -6.00 1.45
CA HIS A 56 1.98 -5.69 1.12
C HIS A 56 2.29 -5.72 -0.39
N LYS A 57 1.60 -6.57 -1.18
CA LYS A 57 1.78 -6.68 -2.64
C LYS A 57 1.31 -5.43 -3.37
N ASP A 58 0.29 -4.76 -2.85
CA ASP A 58 -0.37 -3.63 -3.50
C ASP A 58 0.22 -2.28 -3.08
N MET A 59 1.01 -2.24 -2.02
CA MET A 59 1.59 -1.00 -1.45
C MET A 59 2.32 -0.16 -2.49
N ARG A 60 3.13 -0.80 -3.36
CA ARG A 60 3.90 -0.08 -4.38
C ARG A 60 2.99 0.56 -5.42
N ARG A 61 1.96 -0.15 -5.87
CA ARG A 61 0.96 0.35 -6.82
C ARG A 61 0.17 1.50 -6.21
N PHE A 62 -0.33 1.32 -4.99
CA PHE A 62 -1.05 2.35 -4.24
C PHE A 62 -0.25 3.66 -4.12
N LEU A 63 1.02 3.59 -3.70
CA LEU A 63 1.84 4.81 -3.60
C LEU A 63 2.11 5.46 -4.95
N PHE A 64 2.22 4.70 -6.02
CA PHE A 64 2.38 5.24 -7.36
C PHE A 64 1.11 5.99 -7.81
N ASP A 65 -0.05 5.36 -7.66
CA ASP A 65 -1.35 5.95 -8.01
C ASP A 65 -1.61 7.22 -7.20
N LEU A 66 -1.21 7.23 -5.93
CA LEU A 66 -1.31 8.39 -5.05
C LEU A 66 -0.40 9.56 -5.47
N GLU A 67 0.86 9.28 -5.83
CA GLU A 67 1.79 10.32 -6.34
C GLU A 67 1.30 10.89 -7.68
N LEU A 68 0.71 10.04 -8.53
CA LEU A 68 0.07 10.47 -9.76
C LEU A 68 -1.13 11.37 -9.47
N TYR A 69 -1.98 11.01 -8.51
CA TYR A 69 -3.10 11.83 -8.08
C TYR A 69 -2.66 13.21 -7.57
N PHE A 70 -1.58 13.29 -6.79
CA PHE A 70 -1.02 14.58 -6.35
C PHE A 70 -0.57 15.46 -7.51
N ARG A 71 0.06 14.85 -8.52
CA ARG A 71 0.50 15.59 -9.72
C ARG A 71 -0.69 16.10 -10.55
N MET A 72 -1.77 15.33 -10.63
CA MET A 72 -2.99 15.76 -11.33
C MET A 72 -3.79 16.80 -10.53
N ASN A 73 -3.64 16.83 -9.20
CA ASN A 73 -4.41 17.69 -8.31
C ASN A 73 -3.51 18.59 -7.45
N PRO A 74 -2.65 19.45 -8.06
CA PRO A 74 -1.64 20.20 -7.32
C PRO A 74 -2.24 21.13 -6.27
N SER A 75 -3.42 21.70 -6.49
CA SER A 75 -4.12 22.55 -5.49
C SER A 75 -4.66 21.77 -4.29
N ARG A 76 -5.05 20.51 -4.49
CA ARG A 76 -5.52 19.61 -3.42
C ARG A 76 -4.37 19.00 -2.63
N ALA A 77 -3.21 18.84 -3.23
CA ALA A 77 -2.01 18.25 -2.64
C ALA A 77 -0.84 19.25 -2.52
N ASN A 78 -1.15 20.54 -2.26
CA ASN A 78 -0.14 21.60 -2.24
C ASN A 78 0.67 21.69 -0.93
N THR A 79 0.26 21.00 0.13
CA THR A 79 0.99 20.95 1.40
C THR A 79 1.25 19.51 1.81
N ASP A 80 2.29 19.31 2.63
CA ASP A 80 2.62 17.99 3.16
C ASP A 80 1.48 17.43 4.02
N GLU A 81 0.85 18.27 4.84
CA GLU A 81 -0.33 17.93 5.63
C GLU A 81 -1.48 17.39 4.76
N LYS A 82 -1.83 18.10 3.67
CA LYS A 82 -2.88 17.64 2.75
C LYS A 82 -2.53 16.31 2.08
N LYS A 83 -1.26 16.09 1.71
CA LYS A 83 -0.82 14.80 1.15
C LYS A 83 -1.00 13.66 2.15
N LYS A 84 -0.66 13.88 3.43
CA LYS A 84 -0.91 12.91 4.51
C LYS A 84 -2.39 12.62 4.67
N MET A 85 -3.23 13.65 4.75
CA MET A 85 -4.68 13.50 4.87
C MET A 85 -5.27 12.70 3.69
N ILE A 86 -4.84 12.99 2.46
CA ILE A 86 -5.28 12.26 1.28
C ILE A 86 -4.87 10.79 1.37
N LEU A 87 -3.63 10.46 1.76
CA LEU A 87 -3.23 9.06 1.96
C LEU A 87 -4.17 8.37 2.96
N LEU A 88 -4.41 8.98 4.12
CA LEU A 88 -5.26 8.42 5.18
C LEU A 88 -6.71 8.23 4.73
N LEU A 89 -7.22 9.08 3.83
CA LEU A 89 -8.57 8.93 3.27
C LEU A 89 -8.71 7.65 2.44
N PHE A 90 -7.65 7.26 1.72
CA PHE A 90 -7.62 6.04 0.90
C PHE A 90 -7.24 4.77 1.67
N LEU A 91 -6.93 4.87 2.96
CA LEU A 91 -6.67 3.71 3.82
C LEU A 91 -7.97 3.02 4.28
N LYS A 92 -8.02 1.69 4.14
CA LYS A 92 -9.15 0.82 4.50
C LYS A 92 -8.68 -0.53 5.04
N GLY A 93 -9.62 -1.34 5.54
CA GLY A 93 -9.37 -2.72 5.93
C GLY A 93 -8.32 -2.85 7.03
N LYS A 94 -7.24 -3.60 6.74
CA LYS A 94 -6.19 -3.92 7.72
C LYS A 94 -5.42 -2.71 8.20
N THR A 95 -5.54 -1.57 7.54
CA THR A 95 -4.81 -0.35 7.91
C THR A 95 -5.55 0.52 8.93
N ALA A 96 -6.71 0.08 9.45
CA ALA A 96 -7.57 0.88 10.32
C ALA A 96 -6.82 1.42 11.55
N ASP A 97 -6.11 0.56 12.28
CA ASP A 97 -5.39 0.97 13.50
C ASP A 97 -4.30 2.02 13.21
N TRP A 98 -3.52 1.79 12.14
CA TRP A 98 -2.48 2.72 11.71
C TRP A 98 -3.10 4.07 11.27
N LYS A 99 -4.22 4.02 10.54
CA LYS A 99 -4.96 5.21 10.12
C LYS A 99 -5.44 6.01 11.34
N THR A 100 -6.07 5.38 12.32
CA THR A 100 -6.54 6.05 13.55
C THR A 100 -5.37 6.70 14.29
N THR A 101 -4.27 5.97 14.50
CA THR A 101 -3.08 6.51 15.18
C THR A 101 -2.50 7.74 14.48
N GLU A 102 -2.42 7.73 13.14
CA GLU A 102 -1.91 8.90 12.41
C GLU A 102 -2.92 10.05 12.34
N GLN A 103 -4.23 9.77 12.37
CA GLN A 103 -5.26 10.81 12.48
C GLN A 103 -5.20 11.53 13.83
N GLU A 104 -5.05 10.79 14.93
CA GLU A 104 -4.86 11.36 16.28
C GLU A 104 -3.59 12.21 16.36
N ARG A 105 -2.53 11.83 15.62
CA ARG A 105 -1.30 12.66 15.53
C ARG A 105 -1.51 13.95 14.76
N LEU A 106 -2.29 13.92 13.67
CA LEU A 106 -2.58 15.11 12.87
C LEU A 106 -3.60 16.03 13.54
N PHE A 107 -4.53 15.47 14.30
CA PHE A 107 -5.62 16.16 14.98
C PHE A 107 -5.68 15.72 16.45
N PRO A 108 -4.67 16.08 17.27
CA PRO A 108 -4.67 15.70 18.68
C PRO A 108 -5.85 16.36 19.41
N GLU A 109 -6.49 15.58 20.28
CA GLU A 109 -7.66 15.99 21.08
C GLU A 109 -7.29 17.10 22.05
N ASP A 110 -6.10 17.00 22.65
CA ASP A 110 -5.54 18.05 23.48
C ASP A 110 -4.95 19.19 22.61
N ASP A 111 -5.16 20.42 23.07
CA ASP A 111 -4.58 21.63 22.49
C ASP A 111 -3.07 21.77 22.78
N ASP A 112 -2.35 20.65 22.96
CA ASP A 112 -0.90 20.64 23.20
C ASP A 112 -0.17 21.21 21.98
N PRO A 113 0.46 22.40 22.11
CA PRO A 113 1.13 23.04 21.00
C PRO A 113 2.33 22.23 20.47
N GLU A 114 2.98 21.40 21.28
CA GLU A 114 4.20 20.70 20.87
C GLU A 114 3.91 19.43 20.05
N GLU A 115 2.89 18.64 20.38
CA GLU A 115 2.47 17.50 19.56
C GLU A 115 1.87 17.96 18.22
N LYS A 116 1.02 19.02 18.23
CA LYS A 116 0.52 19.65 16.98
C LYS A 116 1.66 20.11 16.07
N LYS A 117 2.65 20.78 16.66
CA LYS A 117 3.84 21.28 15.95
C LYS A 117 4.71 20.17 15.41
N LYS A 118 4.83 19.03 16.10
CA LYS A 118 5.61 17.88 15.65
C LYS A 118 4.96 17.18 14.46
N ALA A 119 3.66 16.94 14.49
CA ALA A 119 2.93 16.34 13.37
C ALA A 119 2.89 17.26 12.13
N ALA A 120 2.70 18.57 12.36
CA ALA A 120 2.75 19.58 11.29
C ALA A 120 4.14 19.76 10.67
N LYS A 121 5.21 19.57 11.45
CA LYS A 121 6.61 19.68 10.96
C LYS A 121 7.07 18.47 10.14
N GLU A 122 6.47 17.31 10.33
CA GLU A 122 6.90 16.13 9.59
C GLU A 122 6.59 16.30 8.09
N THR A 123 7.60 16.12 7.24
CA THR A 123 7.43 16.25 5.79
C THR A 123 6.67 15.07 5.17
N TRP A 124 6.14 15.26 3.97
CA TRP A 124 5.54 14.17 3.19
C TRP A 124 6.51 13.01 2.98
N SER A 125 7.78 13.32 2.73
CA SER A 125 8.83 12.30 2.49
C SER A 125 9.03 11.39 3.72
N THR A 126 9.11 11.99 4.91
CA THR A 126 9.26 11.26 6.17
C THR A 126 8.05 10.39 6.45
N PHE A 127 6.84 10.93 6.31
CA PHE A 127 5.59 10.20 6.52
C PHE A 127 5.47 9.02 5.55
N LYS A 128 5.70 9.25 4.25
CA LYS A 128 5.69 8.22 3.21
C LYS A 128 6.69 7.10 3.52
N ASN A 129 7.85 7.43 4.05
CA ASN A 129 8.85 6.42 4.43
C ASN A 129 8.39 5.58 5.63
N ARG A 130 7.75 6.18 6.64
CA ARG A 130 7.16 5.43 7.77
C ARG A 130 6.06 4.49 7.27
N PHE A 131 5.16 4.99 6.42
CA PHE A 131 4.12 4.19 5.78
C PHE A 131 4.73 3.00 5.02
N ARG A 132 5.74 3.25 4.18
CA ARG A 132 6.48 2.18 3.48
C ARG A 132 7.06 1.17 4.46
N LYS A 133 7.78 1.59 5.49
CA LYS A 133 8.38 0.65 6.46
C LYS A 133 7.34 -0.22 7.17
N HIS A 134 6.14 0.31 7.42
CA HIS A 134 5.08 -0.44 8.09
C HIS A 134 4.39 -1.45 7.16
N TRP A 135 4.24 -1.10 5.88
CA TRP A 135 3.46 -1.88 4.90
C TRP A 135 4.29 -2.53 3.78
N GLN A 136 5.60 -2.37 3.75
CA GLN A 136 6.50 -3.09 2.84
C GLN A 136 6.62 -4.55 3.29
N PRO A 137 6.66 -5.52 2.35
CA PRO A 137 7.05 -6.88 2.71
C PRO A 137 8.40 -6.86 3.46
N VAL A 138 8.47 -7.57 4.60
CA VAL A 138 9.68 -7.65 5.45
C VAL A 138 10.91 -8.06 4.63
N ASP A 139 10.71 -8.89 3.61
CA ASP A 139 11.75 -9.28 2.66
C ASP A 139 11.19 -9.34 1.22
N VAL A 140 11.29 -8.22 0.50
CA VAL A 140 10.86 -8.13 -0.91
C VAL A 140 11.66 -9.08 -1.79
N ALA A 141 12.95 -9.23 -1.52
CA ALA A 141 13.82 -10.12 -2.29
C ALA A 141 13.44 -11.58 -2.01
N GLY A 142 13.34 -11.98 -0.75
CA GLY A 142 12.93 -13.33 -0.35
C GLY A 142 11.54 -13.71 -0.86
N ASP A 143 10.55 -12.81 -0.81
CA ASP A 143 9.22 -13.08 -1.40
C ASP A 143 9.29 -13.25 -2.92
N ALA A 144 10.05 -12.39 -3.62
CA ALA A 144 10.27 -12.55 -5.06
C ALA A 144 11.00 -13.87 -5.38
N GLN A 145 11.99 -14.25 -4.57
CA GLN A 145 12.74 -15.49 -4.70
C GLN A 145 11.86 -16.71 -4.46
N MET A 146 10.96 -16.72 -3.47
CA MET A 146 10.00 -17.81 -3.29
C MET A 146 9.05 -17.91 -4.48
N ARG A 147 8.48 -16.78 -4.93
CA ARG A 147 7.52 -16.77 -6.04
C ARG A 147 8.13 -17.14 -7.37
N ILE A 148 9.39 -16.78 -7.63
CA ILE A 148 10.04 -17.11 -8.90
C ILE A 148 10.31 -18.62 -9.00
N CYS A 149 10.59 -19.30 -7.88
CA CYS A 149 10.73 -20.75 -7.81
C CYS A 149 9.40 -21.46 -8.11
N ASP A 150 8.29 -20.92 -7.63
CA ASP A 150 6.95 -21.51 -7.81
C ASP A 150 6.26 -21.09 -9.12
N LEU A 151 6.86 -20.18 -9.91
CA LEU A 151 6.22 -19.62 -11.09
C LEU A 151 6.21 -20.62 -12.26
N GLN A 152 5.02 -21.02 -12.69
CA GLN A 152 4.82 -21.96 -13.79
C GLN A 152 4.06 -21.30 -14.95
N MET A 153 4.52 -21.55 -16.17
CA MET A 153 3.86 -21.15 -17.40
C MET A 153 2.52 -21.88 -17.52
N LYS A 154 1.46 -21.11 -17.77
CA LYS A 154 0.14 -21.64 -18.07
C LYS A 154 -0.03 -21.75 -19.59
N GLU A 155 -0.98 -21.03 -20.16
CA GLU A 155 -1.30 -21.13 -21.59
C GLU A 155 -0.42 -20.23 -22.47
N ARG A 156 -0.13 -19.01 -22.00
CA ARG A 156 0.49 -17.95 -22.78
C ARG A 156 1.92 -17.66 -22.33
N ALA A 157 2.86 -17.81 -23.26
CA ALA A 157 4.28 -17.59 -22.99
C ALA A 157 4.60 -16.12 -22.69
N ASP A 158 3.89 -15.19 -23.33
CA ASP A 158 4.04 -13.76 -23.09
C ASP A 158 3.62 -13.37 -21.67
N ASP A 159 2.51 -13.92 -21.17
CA ASP A 159 2.07 -13.70 -19.78
C ASP A 159 3.10 -14.24 -18.78
N TYR A 160 3.63 -15.44 -19.02
CA TYR A 160 4.68 -16.04 -18.20
C TYR A 160 5.96 -15.18 -18.20
N VAL A 161 6.45 -14.79 -19.37
CA VAL A 161 7.65 -13.94 -19.52
C VAL A 161 7.48 -12.61 -18.78
N ASN A 162 6.31 -11.97 -18.88
CA ASN A 162 6.05 -10.70 -18.20
C ASN A 162 6.05 -10.85 -16.67
N GLN A 163 5.41 -11.90 -16.15
CA GLN A 163 5.40 -12.19 -14.71
C GLN A 163 6.80 -12.53 -14.20
N PHE A 164 7.54 -13.37 -14.94
CA PHE A 164 8.89 -13.77 -14.57
C PHE A 164 9.83 -12.57 -14.53
N ARG A 165 9.79 -11.69 -15.55
CA ARG A 165 10.58 -10.43 -15.58
C ARG A 165 10.33 -9.54 -14.37
N LEU A 166 9.07 -9.40 -13.97
CA LEU A 166 8.70 -8.58 -12.82
C LEU A 166 9.34 -9.12 -11.53
N LEU A 167 9.27 -10.44 -11.30
CA LEU A 167 9.88 -11.09 -10.14
C LEU A 167 11.41 -11.03 -10.20
N ALA A 168 12.01 -11.36 -11.34
CA ALA A 168 13.46 -11.35 -11.55
C ALA A 168 14.10 -10.01 -11.20
N SER A 169 13.42 -8.89 -11.49
CA SER A 169 13.91 -7.55 -11.13
C SER A 169 14.03 -7.29 -9.62
N GLN A 170 13.47 -8.17 -8.79
CA GLN A 170 13.38 -8.02 -7.34
C GLN A 170 14.19 -9.09 -6.58
N THR A 171 14.65 -10.16 -7.22
CA THR A 171 15.33 -11.27 -6.54
C THR A 171 16.81 -11.00 -6.25
N GLY A 172 17.46 -10.16 -7.06
CA GLY A 172 18.92 -10.00 -7.04
C GLY A 172 19.70 -11.18 -7.63
N TYR A 173 19.02 -12.12 -8.30
CA TYR A 173 19.66 -13.24 -8.97
C TYR A 173 20.40 -12.80 -10.24
N ASP A 174 21.47 -13.53 -10.56
CA ASP A 174 22.18 -13.39 -11.82
C ASP A 174 21.49 -14.17 -12.95
N ASP A 175 21.97 -13.97 -14.18
CA ASP A 175 21.41 -14.65 -15.36
C ASP A 175 21.46 -16.17 -15.23
N VAL A 176 22.49 -16.75 -14.59
CA VAL A 176 22.64 -18.20 -14.45
C VAL A 176 21.50 -18.78 -13.60
N ALA A 177 21.25 -18.17 -12.44
CA ALA A 177 20.14 -18.56 -11.56
C ALA A 177 18.79 -18.30 -12.23
N LEU A 178 18.60 -17.12 -12.84
CA LEU A 178 17.33 -16.77 -13.51
C LEU A 178 17.01 -17.72 -14.67
N ILE A 179 18.00 -18.11 -15.48
CA ILE A 179 17.81 -19.07 -16.58
C ILE A 179 17.39 -20.42 -16.04
N THR A 180 17.92 -20.86 -14.89
CA THR A 180 17.57 -22.13 -14.27
C THR A 180 16.09 -22.15 -13.88
N PHE A 181 15.63 -21.15 -13.12
CA PHE A 181 14.22 -21.06 -12.72
C PHE A 181 13.27 -20.82 -13.91
N PHE A 182 13.70 -20.04 -14.91
CA PHE A 182 12.91 -19.81 -16.10
C PHE A 182 12.66 -21.12 -16.86
N LYS A 183 13.69 -21.96 -17.01
CA LYS A 183 13.57 -23.27 -17.65
C LYS A 183 12.61 -24.20 -16.89
N GLU A 184 12.71 -24.24 -15.57
CA GLU A 184 11.86 -25.08 -14.71
C GLU A 184 10.38 -24.65 -14.72
N GLY A 185 10.11 -23.38 -14.98
CA GLY A 185 8.75 -22.87 -15.10
C GLY A 185 8.13 -22.98 -16.49
N LEU A 186 8.88 -23.32 -17.54
CA LEU A 186 8.33 -23.48 -18.89
C LEU A 186 7.56 -24.80 -19.04
N VAL A 187 6.58 -24.81 -19.95
CA VAL A 187 5.98 -26.07 -20.38
C VAL A 187 7.02 -26.93 -21.11
N PRO A 188 7.06 -28.27 -20.89
CA PRO A 188 8.15 -29.12 -21.40
C PRO A 188 8.35 -29.02 -22.92
N SER A 189 7.27 -28.94 -23.69
CA SER A 189 7.34 -28.84 -25.16
C SER A 189 8.02 -27.56 -25.65
N LEU A 190 7.83 -26.44 -24.94
CA LEU A 190 8.49 -25.18 -25.27
C LEU A 190 9.94 -25.20 -24.81
N GLN A 191 10.21 -25.75 -23.62
CA GLN A 191 11.58 -25.94 -23.12
C GLN A 191 12.42 -26.74 -24.13
N ASP A 192 11.92 -27.90 -24.57
CA ASP A 192 12.60 -28.75 -25.56
C ASP A 192 12.86 -28.00 -26.87
N LYS A 193 11.85 -27.29 -27.37
CA LYS A 193 11.97 -26.48 -28.60
C LYS A 193 13.08 -25.43 -28.48
N ILE A 194 13.23 -24.78 -27.33
CA ILE A 194 14.27 -23.76 -27.12
C ILE A 194 15.65 -24.41 -26.95
N MET A 195 15.73 -25.55 -26.26
CA MET A 195 16.99 -26.26 -26.01
C MET A 195 17.57 -26.92 -27.27
N LEU A 196 16.71 -27.40 -28.16
CA LEU A 196 17.09 -28.12 -29.38
C LEU A 196 17.31 -27.20 -30.60
N ARG A 197 17.47 -25.89 -30.37
CA ARG A 197 17.73 -24.94 -31.45
C ARG A 197 19.11 -25.18 -32.09
N PRO A 198 19.26 -24.97 -33.41
CA PRO A 198 20.54 -25.13 -34.10
C PRO A 198 21.65 -24.22 -33.55
N GLU A 199 21.28 -23.04 -33.05
CA GLU A 199 22.20 -22.07 -32.46
C GLU A 199 22.64 -22.43 -31.03
N GLY A 200 22.07 -23.52 -30.46
CA GLY A 200 22.26 -23.91 -29.08
C GLY A 200 21.36 -23.15 -28.08
N PRO A 201 21.42 -23.52 -26.79
CA PRO A 201 20.62 -22.90 -25.75
C PRO A 201 21.04 -21.43 -25.53
N PRO A 202 20.09 -20.51 -25.31
CA PRO A 202 20.44 -19.12 -25.04
C PRO A 202 21.27 -18.95 -23.74
N GLU A 203 22.23 -18.02 -23.78
CA GLU A 203 23.19 -17.80 -22.68
C GLU A 203 22.77 -16.70 -21.68
N THR A 204 21.78 -15.88 -22.05
CA THR A 204 21.33 -14.73 -21.25
C THR A 204 19.81 -14.79 -21.08
N ILE A 205 19.30 -14.35 -19.94
CA ILE A 205 17.86 -14.40 -19.67
C ILE A 205 17.06 -13.59 -20.68
N ASP A 206 17.61 -12.48 -21.19
CA ASP A 206 16.96 -11.67 -22.23
C ASP A 206 16.76 -12.41 -23.56
N LYS A 207 17.70 -13.27 -23.94
CA LYS A 207 17.55 -14.11 -25.13
C LYS A 207 16.50 -15.20 -24.86
N TRP A 208 16.45 -15.77 -23.66
CA TRP A 208 15.38 -16.71 -23.27
C TRP A 208 13.99 -16.09 -23.44
N TYR A 209 13.79 -14.87 -22.94
CA TYR A 209 12.53 -14.16 -23.11
C TYR A 209 12.13 -13.97 -24.57
N ARG A 210 13.08 -13.64 -25.45
CA ARG A 210 12.80 -13.40 -26.88
C ARG A 210 12.48 -14.67 -27.66
N VAL A 211 13.01 -15.81 -27.25
CA VAL A 211 12.82 -17.09 -27.96
C VAL A 211 11.57 -17.81 -27.45
N ALA A 212 11.13 -17.52 -26.22
CA ALA A 212 9.93 -18.11 -25.63
C ALA A 212 8.61 -17.53 -26.19
N ILE A 213 8.63 -16.31 -26.74
CA ILE A 213 7.48 -15.63 -27.36
C ILE A 213 7.59 -15.64 -28.88
#